data_AF-A0A7G2MB45-F1
#
_entry.id   AF-A0A7G2MB45-F1
#
_cell.length_a   1.000
_cell.length_b   1.000
_cell.length_c   1.000
_cell.angle_alpha   90.00
_cell.angle_beta   90.00
_cell.angle_gamma   90.00
#
_symmetry.space_group_name_H-M   'P 1'
#
loop_
_entity.id
_entity.type
_entity.pdbx_description
1 polymer ?
#
loop_
_entity_poly.entity_id
_entity_poly.type
_entity_poly.pdbx_seq_one_letter_code
_entity_poly.pdbx_strand_id
1 'polypeptide(L)'
;MKDLKLLLEEIQHYCEEGNRKALTSSLREVMHHRQDYYHDSITYDLQDQYSDTLFKILLLELDEEEEDSIETAELAYTGLGSVLNDSLRTSPEHYKRRLLLLHYFSDYFTDAIIEIFLKKYRDDNRLEARNLALECIGKMQIADMLWLEENFPEFIDSDEQVNEACNAVEINPDMTDPEYREAILLHKVLLAFLKAKYKK
;
A
#
# COMPACT_ATOMS: atom_id res chain seq x y z
N MET A 1 -16.13 19.11 -0.34
CA MET A 1 -15.85 17.85 -1.04
C MET A 1 -16.24 17.98 -2.50
N LYS A 2 -15.24 18.05 -3.37
CA LYS A 2 -15.41 17.95 -4.82
C LYS A 2 -15.88 16.55 -5.22
N ASP A 3 -16.30 16.38 -6.48
CA ASP A 3 -16.51 15.05 -7.06
C ASP A 3 -15.16 14.32 -7.21
N LEU A 4 -15.07 13.08 -6.74
CA LEU A 4 -13.83 12.32 -6.75
C LEU A 4 -13.31 12.08 -8.16
N LYS A 5 -14.17 11.74 -9.12
CA LYS A 5 -13.75 11.42 -10.48
C LYS A 5 -13.10 12.63 -11.15
N LEU A 6 -13.74 13.80 -11.04
CA LEU A 6 -13.17 15.06 -11.55
C LEU A 6 -11.84 15.39 -10.87
N LEU A 7 -11.74 15.16 -9.57
CA LEU A 7 -10.50 15.43 -8.82
C LEU A 7 -9.35 14.51 -9.25
N LEU A 8 -9.61 13.23 -9.52
CA LEU A 8 -8.62 12.29 -10.03
C LEU A 8 -8.17 12.65 -11.46
N GLU A 9 -9.11 13.09 -12.31
CA GLU A 9 -8.79 13.60 -13.65
C GLU A 9 -7.92 14.87 -13.59
N GLU A 10 -8.22 15.82 -12.67
CA GLU A 10 -7.40 17.00 -12.41
C GLU A 10 -5.98 16.62 -11.96
N ILE A 11 -5.85 15.66 -11.03
CA ILE A 11 -4.56 15.18 -10.52
C ILE A 11 -3.72 14.58 -11.64
N GLN A 12 -4.31 13.71 -12.47
CA GLN A 12 -3.62 13.12 -13.61
C GLN A 12 -3.11 14.19 -14.58
N HIS A 13 -3.97 15.15 -14.91
CA HIS A 13 -3.62 16.26 -15.78
C HIS A 13 -2.46 17.11 -15.20
N TYR A 14 -2.49 17.45 -13.91
CA TYR A 14 -1.42 18.23 -13.28
C TYR A 14 -0.11 17.46 -13.14
N CYS A 15 -0.15 16.12 -13.02
CA CYS A 15 1.04 15.29 -13.12
C CYS A 15 1.69 15.41 -14.51
N GLU A 16 0.91 15.35 -15.58
CA GLU A 16 1.39 15.44 -16.97
C GLU A 16 1.95 16.83 -17.31
N GLU A 17 1.31 17.89 -16.84
CA GLU A 17 1.76 19.27 -17.06
C GLU A 17 2.94 19.69 -16.16
N GLY A 18 3.23 18.92 -15.11
CA GLY A 18 4.22 19.30 -14.09
C GLY A 18 3.79 20.49 -13.21
N ASN A 19 2.49 20.79 -13.13
CA ASN A 19 1.95 21.90 -12.34
C ASN A 19 1.89 21.54 -10.85
N ARG A 20 3.06 21.59 -10.19
CA ARG A 20 3.24 21.17 -8.79
C ARG A 20 2.28 21.87 -7.83
N LYS A 21 2.02 23.16 -8.02
CA LYS A 21 1.13 23.91 -7.12
C LYS A 21 -0.31 23.41 -7.17
N ALA A 22 -0.84 23.23 -8.39
CA ALA A 22 -2.20 22.74 -8.57
C ALA A 22 -2.34 21.27 -8.16
N LEU A 23 -1.30 20.46 -8.43
CA LEU A 23 -1.21 19.08 -7.96
C LEU A 23 -1.29 19.03 -6.43
N THR A 24 -0.42 19.73 -5.70
CA THR A 24 -0.42 19.73 -4.23
C THR A 24 -1.77 20.19 -3.65
N SER A 25 -2.41 21.20 -4.25
CA SER A 25 -3.75 21.61 -3.83
C SER A 25 -4.80 20.51 -4.00
N SER A 26 -4.75 19.77 -5.10
CA SER A 26 -5.71 18.68 -5.39
C SER A 26 -5.46 17.45 -4.51
N LEU A 27 -4.19 17.12 -4.27
CA LEU A 27 -3.80 16.06 -3.33
C LEU A 27 -4.27 16.36 -1.91
N ARG A 28 -4.15 17.61 -1.44
CA ARG A 28 -4.67 18.02 -0.12
C ARG A 28 -6.19 17.91 -0.02
N GLU A 29 -6.93 18.20 -1.09
CA GLU A 29 -8.38 17.97 -1.09
C GLU A 29 -8.70 16.47 -0.90
N VAL A 30 -7.95 15.58 -1.58
CA VAL A 30 -8.10 14.13 -1.39
C VAL A 30 -7.74 13.72 0.04
N MET A 31 -6.63 14.21 0.56
CA MET A 31 -6.14 13.96 1.92
C MET A 31 -7.20 14.30 2.98
N HIS A 32 -7.76 15.51 2.94
CA HIS A 32 -8.74 15.99 3.93
C HIS A 32 -10.08 15.25 3.90
N HIS A 33 -10.40 14.57 2.79
CA HIS A 33 -11.66 13.86 2.59
C HIS A 33 -11.44 12.37 2.29
N ARG A 34 -10.28 11.82 2.66
CA ARG A 34 -9.83 10.49 2.24
C ARG A 34 -10.83 9.39 2.60
N GLN A 35 -11.43 9.38 3.79
CA GLN A 35 -12.43 8.37 4.14
C GLN A 35 -13.68 8.44 3.26
N ASP A 36 -14.22 9.62 3.00
CA ASP A 36 -15.40 9.75 2.14
C ASP A 36 -15.07 9.35 0.69
N TYR A 37 -13.92 9.79 0.18
CA TYR A 37 -13.43 9.40 -1.13
C TYR A 37 -13.08 7.91 -1.23
N TYR A 38 -12.71 7.23 -0.15
CA TYR A 38 -12.55 5.78 -0.15
C TYR A 38 -13.88 5.10 -0.52
N HIS A 39 -15.01 5.56 0.03
CA HIS A 39 -16.32 5.00 -0.31
C HIS A 39 -16.79 5.35 -1.71
N ASP A 40 -16.53 6.59 -2.16
CA ASP A 40 -16.78 6.98 -3.55
C ASP A 40 -15.94 6.13 -4.51
N SER A 41 -14.68 5.85 -4.16
CA SER A 41 -13.79 5.03 -4.98
C SER A 41 -14.30 3.59 -5.16
N ILE A 42 -14.98 3.03 -4.16
CA ILE A 42 -15.64 1.73 -4.26
C ILE A 42 -16.89 1.85 -5.12
N THR A 43 -17.73 2.86 -4.85
CA THR A 43 -19.04 3.03 -5.50
C THR A 43 -18.92 3.24 -7.00
N TYR A 44 -17.89 3.98 -7.42
CA TYR A 44 -17.67 4.37 -8.81
C TYR A 44 -16.51 3.64 -9.49
N ASP A 45 -15.98 2.59 -8.86
CA ASP A 45 -14.88 1.76 -9.38
C ASP A 45 -13.57 2.53 -9.68
N LEU A 46 -13.22 3.49 -8.83
CA LEU A 46 -12.06 4.39 -8.96
C LEU A 46 -10.88 3.99 -8.04
N GLN A 47 -10.88 2.78 -7.49
CA GLN A 47 -9.92 2.37 -6.44
C GLN A 47 -8.45 2.42 -6.88
N ASP A 48 -8.14 2.12 -8.15
CA ASP A 48 -6.76 2.18 -8.66
C ASP A 48 -6.22 3.62 -8.58
N GLN A 49 -6.85 4.55 -9.31
CA GLN A 49 -6.48 5.97 -9.34
C GLN A 49 -6.50 6.62 -7.96
N TYR A 50 -7.46 6.24 -7.11
CA TYR A 50 -7.54 6.71 -5.73
C TYR A 50 -6.36 6.21 -4.89
N SER A 51 -6.03 4.91 -4.95
CA SER A 51 -4.88 4.36 -4.22
C SER A 51 -3.55 4.96 -4.66
N ASP A 52 -3.39 5.21 -5.97
CA ASP A 52 -2.22 5.89 -6.54
C ASP A 52 -2.10 7.33 -6.03
N THR A 53 -3.23 8.02 -5.89
CA THR A 53 -3.29 9.37 -5.35
C THR A 53 -2.88 9.40 -3.88
N LEU A 54 -3.37 8.47 -3.05
CA LEU A 54 -2.95 8.35 -1.66
C LEU A 54 -1.46 8.02 -1.53
N PHE A 55 -0.93 7.15 -2.41
CA PHE A 55 0.49 6.88 -2.44
C PHE A 55 1.32 8.14 -2.76
N LYS A 56 0.87 8.97 -3.70
CA LYS A 56 1.50 10.28 -3.98
C LYS A 56 1.43 11.25 -2.80
N ILE A 57 0.35 11.23 -2.01
CA ILE A 57 0.23 12.03 -0.78
C ILE A 57 1.33 11.64 0.21
N LEU A 58 1.54 10.34 0.41
CA LEU A 58 2.58 9.81 1.30
C LEU A 58 3.99 10.15 0.81
N LEU A 59 4.28 9.94 -0.48
CA LEU A 59 5.59 10.25 -1.07
C LEU A 59 5.95 11.73 -1.00
N LEU A 60 4.95 12.61 -0.95
CA LEU A 60 5.13 14.05 -0.83
C LEU A 60 5.03 14.55 0.61
N GLU A 61 4.86 13.64 1.59
CA GLU A 61 4.78 13.95 3.02
C GLU A 61 3.76 15.07 3.30
N LEU A 62 2.57 14.99 2.69
CA LEU A 62 1.57 16.05 2.80
C LEU A 62 0.76 16.00 4.11
N ASP A 63 0.65 14.82 4.71
CA ASP A 63 0.06 14.65 6.04
C ASP A 63 1.03 15.18 7.10
N GLU A 64 0.54 16.00 8.03
CA GLU A 64 1.37 16.60 9.09
C GLU A 64 1.46 15.70 10.33
N GLU A 65 0.41 14.92 10.59
CA GLU A 65 0.31 14.01 11.73
C GLU A 65 0.61 12.57 11.30
N GLU A 66 1.30 11.83 12.18
CA GLU A 66 1.64 10.42 11.93
C GLU A 66 0.38 9.54 11.80
N GLU A 67 -0.64 9.79 12.63
CA GLU A 67 -1.91 9.05 12.58
C GLU A 67 -2.62 9.23 11.23
N ASP A 68 -2.57 10.44 10.67
CA ASP A 68 -3.13 10.73 9.34
C ASP A 68 -2.34 10.00 8.24
N SER A 69 -1.01 9.98 8.35
CA SER A 69 -0.14 9.23 7.42
C SER A 69 -0.40 7.72 7.47
N ILE A 70 -0.60 7.16 8.67
CA ILE A 70 -0.97 5.75 8.85
C ILE A 70 -2.30 5.46 8.16
N GLU A 71 -3.32 6.30 8.37
CA GLU A 71 -4.61 6.14 7.71
C GLU A 71 -4.49 6.23 6.18
N THR A 72 -3.74 7.21 5.66
CA THR A 72 -3.47 7.35 4.23
C THR A 72 -2.81 6.10 3.65
N ALA A 73 -1.82 5.53 4.33
CA ALA A 73 -1.13 4.30 3.89
C ALA A 73 -2.04 3.07 3.92
N GLU A 74 -2.85 2.90 4.96
CA GLU A 74 -3.79 1.79 5.05
C GLU A 74 -4.91 1.88 4.01
N LEU A 75 -5.43 3.08 3.72
CA LEU A 75 -6.42 3.30 2.66
C LEU A 75 -5.80 3.07 1.26
N ALA A 76 -4.55 3.51 1.04
CA ALA A 76 -3.82 3.25 -0.20
C ALA A 76 -3.66 1.73 -0.42
N TYR A 77 -3.23 1.01 0.64
CA TYR A 77 -3.10 -0.44 0.62
C TYR A 77 -4.44 -1.12 0.32
N THR A 78 -5.52 -0.63 0.92
CA THR A 78 -6.86 -1.23 0.78
C THR A 78 -7.44 -1.05 -0.62
N GLY A 79 -7.29 0.15 -1.20
CA GLY A 79 -7.68 0.41 -2.59
C GLY A 79 -6.88 -0.46 -3.56
N LEU A 80 -5.56 -0.47 -3.43
CA LEU A 80 -4.66 -1.24 -4.27
C LEU A 80 -4.88 -2.75 -4.16
N GLY A 81 -5.02 -3.27 -2.94
CA GLY A 81 -5.30 -4.68 -2.69
C GLY A 81 -6.65 -5.14 -3.24
N SER A 82 -7.61 -4.22 -3.40
CA SER A 82 -8.89 -4.53 -4.05
C SER A 82 -8.73 -4.69 -5.56
N VAL A 83 -7.90 -3.85 -6.20
CA VAL A 83 -7.56 -3.97 -7.62
C VAL A 83 -6.78 -5.26 -7.88
N LEU A 84 -5.81 -5.59 -7.02
CA LEU A 84 -4.99 -6.80 -7.14
C LEU A 84 -5.77 -8.12 -6.99
N ASN A 85 -6.96 -8.09 -6.39
CA ASN A 85 -7.85 -9.26 -6.34
C ASN A 85 -8.62 -9.50 -7.64
N ASP A 86 -8.58 -8.57 -8.60
CA ASP A 86 -9.18 -8.71 -9.92
C ASP A 86 -8.08 -8.93 -10.97
N SER A 87 -7.89 -10.20 -11.37
CA SER A 87 -6.85 -10.59 -12.33
C SER A 87 -6.97 -9.91 -13.70
N LEU A 88 -8.14 -9.34 -14.06
CA LEU A 88 -8.31 -8.63 -15.33
C LEU A 88 -7.78 -7.19 -15.28
N ARG A 89 -7.59 -6.63 -14.08
CA ARG A 89 -7.12 -5.25 -13.86
C ARG A 89 -5.69 -5.18 -13.37
N THR A 90 -5.21 -6.27 -12.80
CA THR A 90 -3.86 -6.40 -12.26
C THR A 90 -2.79 -6.17 -13.33
N SER A 91 -1.73 -5.46 -12.95
CA SER A 91 -0.54 -5.17 -13.76
C SER A 91 0.71 -5.17 -12.88
N PRO A 92 1.92 -5.23 -13.45
CA PRO A 92 3.17 -5.20 -12.68
C PRO A 92 3.29 -3.94 -11.81
N GLU A 93 2.81 -2.80 -12.31
CA GLU A 93 2.80 -1.52 -11.58
C GLU A 93 1.99 -1.59 -10.27
N HIS A 94 0.93 -2.40 -10.23
CA HIS A 94 0.16 -2.57 -8.99
C HIS A 94 0.95 -3.33 -7.92
N TYR A 95 1.69 -4.38 -8.31
CA TYR A 95 2.57 -5.10 -7.40
C TYR A 95 3.75 -4.23 -6.95
N LYS A 96 4.36 -3.48 -7.88
CA LYS A 96 5.37 -2.49 -7.55
C LYS A 96 4.87 -1.47 -6.53
N ARG A 97 3.69 -0.88 -6.75
CA ARG A 97 3.12 0.10 -5.81
C ARG A 97 2.88 -0.52 -4.44
N ARG A 98 2.42 -1.78 -4.35
CA ARG A 98 2.21 -2.47 -3.07
C ARG A 98 3.53 -2.77 -2.36
N LEU A 99 4.53 -3.23 -3.11
CA LEU A 99 5.89 -3.45 -2.65
C LEU A 99 6.47 -2.17 -2.05
N LEU A 100 6.46 -1.07 -2.81
CA LEU A 100 7.00 0.23 -2.38
C LEU A 100 6.24 0.82 -1.20
N LEU A 101 4.90 0.66 -1.16
CA LEU A 101 4.08 1.08 -0.03
C LEU A 101 4.48 0.33 1.25
N LEU A 102 4.63 -0.99 1.17
CA LEU A 102 5.07 -1.80 2.31
C LEU A 102 6.53 -1.54 2.69
N HIS A 103 7.37 -1.22 1.72
CA HIS A 103 8.79 -0.94 1.94
C HIS A 103 9.01 0.39 2.66
N TYR A 104 8.55 1.49 2.07
CA TYR A 104 8.76 2.83 2.62
C TYR A 104 7.93 3.11 3.88
N PHE A 105 6.77 2.46 4.03
CA PHE A 105 5.84 2.72 5.13
C PHE A 105 5.57 1.48 6.00
N SER A 106 6.54 0.57 6.09
CA SER A 106 6.43 -0.69 6.86
C SER A 106 5.92 -0.47 8.30
N ASP A 107 6.46 0.54 8.99
CA ASP A 107 6.08 0.88 10.35
C ASP A 107 4.58 1.19 10.51
N TYR A 108 3.95 1.78 9.49
CA TYR A 108 2.52 2.14 9.52
C TYR A 108 1.59 0.92 9.51
N PHE A 109 2.09 -0.26 9.11
CA PHE A 109 1.32 -1.50 9.12
C PHE A 109 1.59 -2.37 10.34
N THR A 110 2.60 -2.05 11.16
CA THR A 110 3.04 -2.92 12.26
C THR A 110 1.94 -3.19 13.28
N ASP A 111 1.21 -2.16 13.69
CA ASP A 111 0.10 -2.29 14.65
C ASP A 111 -1.05 -3.15 14.08
N ALA A 112 -1.37 -3.00 12.80
CA ALA A 112 -2.38 -3.84 12.13
C ALA A 112 -1.94 -5.31 12.11
N ILE A 113 -0.69 -5.60 11.77
CA ILE A 113 -0.14 -6.96 11.78
C ILE A 113 -0.14 -7.55 13.21
N ILE A 114 0.25 -6.76 14.20
CA ILE A 114 0.22 -7.18 15.62
C ILE A 114 -1.20 -7.52 16.03
N GLU A 115 -2.18 -6.69 15.68
CA GLU A 115 -3.58 -6.91 16.03
C GLU A 115 -4.14 -8.20 15.42
N ILE A 116 -3.79 -8.49 14.17
CA ILE A 116 -4.28 -9.67 13.45
C ILE A 116 -3.63 -10.96 13.96
N PHE A 117 -2.29 -11.01 14.10
CA PHE A 117 -1.55 -12.26 14.30
C PHE A 117 -0.86 -12.39 15.66
N LEU A 118 -0.50 -11.28 16.29
CA LEU A 118 0.41 -11.28 17.44
C LEU A 118 -0.22 -10.69 18.71
N LYS A 119 -1.55 -10.60 18.77
CA LYS A 119 -2.28 -10.00 19.89
C LYS A 119 -1.87 -10.58 21.26
N LYS A 120 -1.53 -11.87 21.32
CA LYS A 120 -1.03 -12.54 22.53
C LYS A 120 0.36 -12.09 22.99
N TYR A 121 1.18 -11.52 22.12
CA TYR A 121 2.52 -10.99 22.42
C TYR A 121 2.50 -9.51 22.82
N ARG A 122 1.39 -8.79 22.55
CA ARG A 122 1.27 -7.33 22.80
C ARG A 122 1.40 -6.97 24.28
N ASP A 123 0.91 -7.83 25.17
CA ASP A 123 0.85 -7.55 26.62
C ASP A 123 2.18 -7.91 27.32
N ASP A 124 2.85 -8.97 26.85
CA ASP A 124 4.04 -9.52 27.52
C ASP A 124 5.37 -9.06 26.88
N ASN A 125 5.41 -8.75 25.58
CA ASN A 125 6.64 -8.30 24.89
C ASN A 125 6.38 -7.49 23.61
N ARG A 126 6.14 -6.17 23.76
CA ARG A 126 5.86 -5.26 22.62
C ARG A 126 6.96 -5.17 21.59
N LEU A 127 8.23 -5.18 22.01
CA LEU A 127 9.36 -5.05 21.08
C LEU A 127 9.48 -6.29 20.19
N GLU A 128 9.33 -7.48 20.78
CA GLU A 128 9.31 -8.73 20.02
C GLU A 128 8.13 -8.79 19.06
N ALA A 129 6.93 -8.36 19.48
CA ALA A 129 5.76 -8.28 18.60
C ALA A 129 6.01 -7.35 17.40
N ARG A 130 6.67 -6.20 17.60
CA ARG A 130 7.03 -5.27 16.51
C ARG A 130 8.05 -5.88 15.56
N ASN A 131 9.10 -6.52 16.07
CA ASN A 131 10.11 -7.16 15.22
C ASN A 131 9.51 -8.27 14.37
N LEU A 132 8.63 -9.11 14.95
CA LEU A 132 7.92 -10.15 14.22
C LEU A 132 6.97 -9.56 13.17
N ALA A 133 6.30 -8.45 13.47
CA ALA A 133 5.43 -7.78 12.52
C ALA A 133 6.23 -7.23 11.32
N LEU A 134 7.39 -6.61 11.56
CA LEU A 134 8.29 -6.16 10.50
C LEU A 134 8.81 -7.33 9.66
N GLU A 135 9.16 -8.46 10.28
CA GLU A 135 9.55 -9.68 9.54
C GLU A 135 8.41 -10.18 8.64
N CYS A 136 7.18 -10.20 9.15
CA CYS A 136 6.00 -10.57 8.36
C CYS A 136 5.79 -9.63 7.17
N ILE A 137 5.97 -8.31 7.37
CA ILE A 137 5.89 -7.31 6.30
C ILE A 137 7.01 -7.51 5.27
N GLY A 138 8.23 -7.83 5.71
CA GLY A 138 9.31 -8.19 4.81
C GLY A 138 8.97 -9.41 3.95
N LYS A 139 8.35 -10.45 4.54
CA LYS A 139 7.95 -11.66 3.80
C LYS A 139 6.87 -11.36 2.76
N MET A 140 5.96 -10.44 3.07
CA MET A 140 4.98 -9.91 2.11
C MET A 140 5.67 -9.21 0.92
N GLN A 141 6.69 -8.38 1.19
CA GLN A 141 7.48 -7.72 0.15
C GLN A 141 8.17 -8.77 -0.76
N ILE A 142 8.83 -9.78 -0.19
CA ILE A 142 9.45 -10.86 -0.98
C ILE A 142 8.42 -11.62 -1.80
N ALA A 143 7.22 -11.88 -1.27
CA ALA A 143 6.19 -12.58 -2.03
C ALA A 143 5.75 -11.79 -3.28
N ASP A 144 5.65 -10.46 -3.18
CA ASP A 144 5.38 -9.58 -4.33
C ASP A 144 6.56 -9.57 -5.32
N MET A 145 7.79 -9.55 -4.82
CA MET A 145 9.01 -9.63 -5.64
C MET A 145 9.08 -10.93 -6.44
N LEU A 146 8.93 -12.09 -5.77
CA LEU A 146 8.96 -13.40 -6.41
C LEU A 146 7.87 -13.52 -7.48
N TRP A 147 6.68 -12.97 -7.22
CA TRP A 147 5.62 -12.93 -8.22
C TRP A 147 6.00 -12.09 -9.45
N LEU A 148 6.60 -10.92 -9.24
CA LEU A 148 7.09 -10.06 -10.32
C LEU A 148 8.23 -10.72 -11.10
N GLU A 149 9.17 -11.39 -10.44
CA GLU A 149 10.27 -12.12 -11.08
C GLU A 149 9.76 -13.26 -11.96
N GLU A 150 8.78 -14.03 -11.47
CA GLU A 150 8.22 -15.17 -12.19
C GLU A 150 7.39 -14.74 -13.41
N ASN A 151 6.63 -13.65 -13.30
CA ASN A 151 5.64 -13.25 -14.31
C ASN A 151 6.11 -12.11 -15.23
N PHE A 152 7.03 -11.25 -14.76
CA PHE A 152 7.48 -10.03 -15.43
C PHE A 152 8.98 -9.74 -15.19
N PRO A 153 9.89 -10.67 -15.55
CA PRO A 153 11.32 -10.53 -15.24
C PRO A 153 11.94 -9.26 -15.83
N GLU A 154 11.56 -8.87 -17.06
CA GLU A 154 12.06 -7.66 -17.71
C GLU A 154 11.66 -6.36 -16.98
N PHE A 155 10.56 -6.40 -16.21
CA PHE A 155 10.07 -5.23 -15.47
C PHE A 155 11.03 -4.88 -14.34
N ILE A 156 11.46 -5.87 -13.54
CA ILE A 156 12.38 -5.68 -12.41
C ILE A 156 13.72 -5.14 -12.89
N ASP A 157 14.31 -5.75 -13.93
CA ASP A 157 15.62 -5.33 -14.45
C ASP A 157 15.62 -3.87 -14.94
N SER A 158 14.46 -3.34 -15.33
CA SER A 158 14.31 -1.99 -15.86
C SER A 158 13.93 -0.94 -14.82
N ASP A 159 13.54 -1.34 -13.61
CA ASP A 159 12.98 -0.46 -12.60
C ASP A 159 13.92 -0.26 -11.40
N GLU A 160 14.53 0.93 -11.31
CA GLU A 160 15.50 1.26 -10.26
C GLU A 160 14.87 1.24 -8.86
N GLN A 161 13.62 1.69 -8.71
CA GLN A 161 12.96 1.73 -7.40
C GLN A 161 12.64 0.34 -6.89
N VAL A 162 12.18 -0.55 -7.78
CA VAL A 162 11.97 -1.96 -7.44
C VAL A 162 13.29 -2.58 -7.04
N ASN A 163 14.35 -2.41 -7.84
CA ASN A 163 15.67 -2.96 -7.51
C ASN A 163 16.20 -2.45 -6.16
N GLU A 164 16.05 -1.16 -5.86
CA GLU A 164 16.46 -0.60 -4.57
C GLU A 164 15.66 -1.22 -3.42
N ALA A 165 14.33 -1.26 -3.53
CA ALA A 165 13.47 -1.89 -2.53
C ALA A 165 13.81 -3.37 -2.33
N CYS A 166 14.05 -4.12 -3.42
CA CYS A 166 14.45 -5.52 -3.40
C CYS A 166 15.76 -5.74 -2.63
N ASN A 167 16.76 -4.88 -2.86
CA ASN A 167 18.06 -4.99 -2.19
C ASN A 167 18.02 -4.56 -0.72
N ALA A 168 17.02 -3.77 -0.32
CA ALA A 168 16.88 -3.24 1.03
C ALA A 168 16.03 -4.12 1.96
N VAL A 169 15.42 -5.21 1.47
CA VAL A 169 14.71 -6.15 2.34
C VAL A 169 15.70 -6.88 3.25
N GLU A 170 15.65 -6.58 4.55
CA GLU A 170 16.62 -7.08 5.56
C GLU A 170 16.40 -8.54 6.00
N ILE A 171 15.51 -9.28 5.36
CA ILE A 171 15.22 -10.69 5.67
C ILE A 171 15.68 -11.61 4.54
N ASN A 172 15.92 -12.88 4.87
CA ASN A 172 16.42 -13.86 3.89
C ASN A 172 15.48 -13.93 2.66
N PRO A 173 15.97 -13.63 1.43
CA PRO A 173 15.16 -13.70 0.22
C PRO A 173 14.73 -15.13 -0.12
N ASP A 174 15.47 -16.13 0.35
CA ASP A 174 15.12 -17.54 0.17
C ASP A 174 13.93 -17.90 1.08
N MET A 175 12.72 -17.80 0.53
CA MET A 175 11.50 -18.24 1.18
C MET A 175 11.14 -19.68 0.79
N THR A 176 10.76 -20.47 1.79
CA THR A 176 10.18 -21.80 1.55
C THR A 176 8.75 -21.69 0.99
N ASP A 177 8.28 -22.70 0.26
CA ASP A 177 6.89 -22.74 -0.25
C ASP A 177 5.82 -22.45 0.83
N PRO A 178 5.92 -22.96 2.07
CA PRO A 178 5.02 -22.59 3.15
C PRO A 178 5.07 -21.10 3.51
N GLU A 179 6.26 -20.52 3.65
CA GLU A 179 6.42 -19.10 3.96
C GLU A 179 5.86 -18.20 2.86
N TYR A 180 6.04 -18.59 1.60
CA TYR A 180 5.42 -17.89 0.47
C TYR A 180 3.89 -17.91 0.55
N ARG A 181 3.30 -19.08 0.82
CA ARG A 181 1.84 -19.19 1.00
C ARG A 181 1.33 -18.40 2.19
N GLU A 182 2.09 -18.37 3.28
CA GLU A 182 1.77 -17.57 4.47
C GLU A 182 1.81 -16.06 4.18
N ALA A 183 2.84 -15.58 3.47
CA ALA A 183 2.95 -14.19 3.05
C ALA A 183 1.78 -13.76 2.13
N ILE A 184 1.44 -14.59 1.14
CA ILE A 184 0.28 -14.35 0.27
C ILE A 184 -1.03 -14.37 1.06
N LEU A 185 -1.18 -15.27 2.03
CA LEU A 185 -2.35 -15.30 2.91
C LEU A 185 -2.40 -14.03 3.77
N LEU A 186 -1.26 -13.57 4.27
CA LEU A 186 -1.15 -12.37 5.09
C LEU A 186 -1.62 -11.12 4.34
N HIS A 187 -1.28 -10.96 3.06
CA HIS A 187 -1.86 -9.89 2.22
C HIS A 187 -3.40 -9.92 2.22
N LYS A 188 -3.98 -11.11 2.07
CA LYS A 188 -5.45 -11.27 2.04
C LYS A 188 -6.08 -10.95 3.38
N VAL A 189 -5.46 -11.39 4.47
CA VAL A 189 -5.97 -11.14 5.83
C VAL A 189 -5.83 -9.67 6.20
N LEU A 190 -4.70 -9.02 5.93
CA LEU A 190 -4.50 -7.59 6.17
C LEU A 190 -5.52 -6.77 5.37
N LEU A 191 -5.72 -7.08 4.09
CA LEU A 191 -6.74 -6.42 3.29
C LEU A 191 -8.15 -6.59 3.87
N ALA A 192 -8.52 -7.80 4.30
CA ALA A 192 -9.83 -8.04 4.89
C ALA A 192 -10.01 -7.29 6.22
N PHE A 193 -8.96 -7.23 7.05
CA PHE A 193 -8.93 -6.48 8.29
C PHE A 193 -9.12 -4.97 8.05
N LEU A 194 -8.36 -4.39 7.12
CA LEU A 194 -8.46 -2.95 6.81
C LEU A 194 -9.80 -2.60 6.15
N LYS A 195 -10.34 -3.46 5.27
CA LYS A 195 -11.70 -3.31 4.75
C LYS A 195 -12.75 -3.28 5.85
N ALA A 196 -12.56 -4.05 6.93
CA ALA A 196 -13.46 -4.03 8.07
C ALA A 196 -13.27 -2.76 8.93
N LYS A 197 -12.01 -2.31 9.13
CA LYS A 197 -11.68 -1.07 9.85
C LYS A 197 -12.33 0.15 9.20
N TYR A 198 -12.27 0.26 7.88
CA TYR A 198 -12.81 1.39 7.12
C TYR A 198 -14.23 1.14 6.57
N LYS A 199 -14.94 0.15 7.13
CA LYS A 199 -16.34 -0.08 6.77
C LYS A 199 -17.23 0.93 7.49
N LYS A 200 -18.01 1.71 6.75
CA LYS A 200 -19.12 2.53 7.28
C LYS A 200 -20.18 1.65 7.94
#